data_AF-A0A367WSC3-F1
#
_entry.id   AF-A0A367WSC3-F1
#
_cell.length_a   1.000
_cell.length_b   1.000
_cell.length_c   1.000
_cell.angle_alpha   90.00
_cell.angle_beta   90.00
_cell.angle_gamma   90.00
#
_symmetry.space_group_name_H-M   'P 1'
#
loop_
_entity.id
_entity.type
_entity.pdbx_description
1 polymer ?
#
loop_
_entity_poly.entity_id
_entity_poly.type
_entity_poly.pdbx_seq_one_letter_code
_entity_poly.pdbx_strand_id
1 'polypeptide(L)'
;MTKAEKTDPIASLRAEILRDLPGDIKRVRNAYRRAAQQAALLRDAKDFNAHQAACKTALGHLDSLIKLLRWASEGAERAREEHSVDCNGATIGDLISQARQKLTAT
;
A
#
# COMPACT_ATOMS: atom_id res chain seq x y z
N MET A 1 34.28 6.84 6.69
CA MET A 1 33.08 7.69 6.49
C MET A 1 32.48 7.28 5.15
N THR A 2 31.25 6.86 4.96
CA THR A 2 30.14 6.41 5.82
C THR A 2 29.36 5.45 4.92
N LYS A 3 28.84 4.40 5.54
CA LYS A 3 27.83 3.47 5.05
C LYS A 3 26.77 4.21 4.20
N ALA A 4 27.01 4.35 2.90
CA ALA A 4 25.92 4.52 1.95
C ALA A 4 25.24 3.15 1.89
N GLU A 5 24.48 2.88 2.95
CA GLU A 5 23.63 1.72 3.13
C GLU A 5 22.82 1.60 1.84
N LYS A 6 23.12 0.55 1.06
CA LYS A 6 22.35 0.14 -0.12
C LYS A 6 20.89 0.03 0.29
N THR A 7 20.13 1.10 0.08
CA THR A 7 18.69 1.09 0.35
C THR A 7 18.07 0.21 -0.73
N ASP A 8 17.33 -0.82 -0.33
CA ASP A 8 16.62 -1.67 -1.30
C ASP A 8 15.71 -0.77 -2.15
N PRO A 9 15.93 -0.69 -3.48
CA PRO A 9 15.13 0.17 -4.35
C PRO A 9 13.65 -0.21 -4.33
N ILE A 10 13.33 -1.49 -4.10
CA ILE A 10 11.94 -1.94 -4.00
C ILE A 10 11.32 -1.49 -2.67
N ALA A 11 12.04 -1.59 -1.54
CA ALA A 11 11.59 -1.04 -0.26
C ALA A 11 11.37 0.49 -0.34
N SER A 12 12.26 1.20 -1.01
CA SER A 12 12.15 2.66 -1.22
C SER A 12 10.90 3.00 -2.04
N LEU A 13 10.69 2.29 -3.16
CA LEU A 13 9.50 2.46 -4.00
C LEU A 13 8.21 2.14 -3.23
N ARG A 14 8.18 1.09 -2.40
CA ARG A 14 7.02 0.78 -1.55
C ARG A 14 6.70 1.91 -0.58
N ALA A 15 7.72 2.50 0.05
CA ALA A 15 7.52 3.61 0.98
C ALA A 15 6.94 4.85 0.27
N GLU A 16 7.41 5.16 -0.94
CA GLU A 16 6.85 6.24 -1.77
C GLU A 16 5.40 5.97 -2.15
N ILE A 17 5.10 4.75 -2.60
CA ILE A 17 3.75 4.31 -2.94
C ILE A 17 2.80 4.45 -1.74
N LEU A 18 3.21 3.98 -0.55
CA LEU A 18 2.37 4.06 0.66
C LEU A 18 2.07 5.50 1.07
N ARG A 19 2.99 6.42 0.80
CA ARG A 19 2.83 7.85 1.09
C ARG A 19 1.83 8.52 0.15
N ASP A 20 1.98 8.32 -1.15
CA ASP A 20 1.32 9.16 -2.16
C ASP A 20 0.04 8.52 -2.73
N LEU A 21 0.05 7.19 -2.93
CA LEU A 21 -1.00 6.45 -3.62
C LEU A 21 -2.39 6.53 -2.95
N PRO A 22 -2.53 6.58 -1.61
CA PRO A 22 -3.84 6.79 -0.99
C PRO A 22 -4.51 8.11 -1.40
N GLY A 23 -3.71 9.16 -1.63
CA GLY A 23 -4.19 10.44 -2.15
C GLY A 23 -4.65 10.33 -3.60
N ASP A 24 -3.90 9.60 -4.43
CA ASP A 24 -4.22 9.38 -5.84
C ASP A 24 -5.51 8.58 -6.03
N ILE A 25 -5.70 7.52 -5.25
CA ILE A 25 -6.94 6.74 -5.26
C ILE A 25 -8.15 7.63 -4.94
N LYS A 26 -8.04 8.51 -3.94
CA LYS A 26 -9.10 9.49 -3.61
C LYS A 26 -9.37 10.43 -4.78
N ARG A 27 -8.31 10.93 -5.45
CA ARG A 27 -8.44 11.82 -6.62
C ARG A 27 -9.15 11.15 -7.79
N VAL A 28 -8.71 9.96 -8.19
CA VAL A 28 -9.30 9.21 -9.32
C VAL A 28 -10.75 8.82 -9.02
N ARG A 29 -11.05 8.36 -7.79
CA ARG A 29 -12.43 8.05 -7.37
C ARG A 29 -13.35 9.25 -7.49
N ASN A 30 -12.89 10.43 -7.07
CA ASN A 30 -13.67 11.66 -7.17
C ASN A 30 -13.87 12.08 -8.64
N ALA A 31 -12.87 11.90 -9.50
CA ALA A 31 -12.98 12.16 -10.93
C ALA A 31 -13.99 11.21 -11.60
N TYR A 32 -13.92 9.91 -11.30
CA TYR A 32 -14.90 8.92 -11.76
C TYR A 32 -16.32 9.29 -11.32
N ARG A 33 -16.53 9.66 -10.05
CA ARG A 33 -17.87 10.03 -9.56
C ARG A 33 -18.47 11.21 -10.35
N ARG A 34 -17.65 12.22 -10.65
CA ARG A 34 -18.08 13.36 -11.46
C ARG A 34 -18.39 12.96 -12.90
N ALA A 35 -17.53 12.14 -13.51
CA ALA A 35 -17.77 11.62 -14.85
C ALA A 35 -19.08 10.83 -14.89
N ALA A 36 -19.25 9.84 -14.01
CA ALA A 36 -20.46 9.02 -13.96
C ALA A 36 -21.77 9.83 -13.82
N GLN A 37 -21.73 10.97 -13.12
CA GLN A 37 -22.88 11.88 -13.00
C GLN A 37 -23.23 12.60 -14.31
N GLN A 38 -22.26 12.79 -15.22
CA GLN A 38 -22.48 13.43 -16.52
C GLN A 38 -23.24 12.53 -17.51
N ALA A 39 -23.35 11.22 -17.25
CA ALA A 39 -24.09 10.29 -18.10
C ALA A 39 -25.56 10.70 -18.31
N ALA A 40 -26.17 11.37 -17.32
CA ALA A 40 -27.55 11.86 -17.40
C ALA A 40 -27.77 12.98 -18.43
N LEU A 41 -26.69 13.59 -18.94
CA LEU A 41 -26.75 14.69 -19.91
C LEU A 41 -26.55 14.22 -21.36
N LEU A 42 -26.21 12.94 -21.57
CA LEU A 42 -25.91 12.39 -22.88
C LEU A 42 -27.20 11.98 -23.60
N ARG A 43 -27.39 12.53 -24.80
CA ARG A 43 -28.58 12.28 -25.62
C ARG A 43 -28.32 11.30 -26.77
N ASP A 44 -27.07 11.20 -27.20
CA ASP A 44 -26.66 10.37 -28.33
C ASP A 44 -26.01 9.06 -27.88
N ALA A 45 -26.38 7.97 -28.55
CA ALA A 45 -25.87 6.63 -28.24
C ALA A 45 -24.34 6.52 -28.41
N LYS A 46 -23.76 7.24 -29.38
CA LYS A 46 -22.31 7.29 -29.59
C LYS A 46 -21.59 7.91 -28.39
N ASP A 47 -22.09 9.04 -27.91
CA ASP A 47 -21.49 9.76 -26.78
C ASP A 47 -21.68 9.00 -25.48
N PHE A 48 -22.84 8.33 -25.30
CA PHE A 48 -23.07 7.42 -24.19
C PHE A 48 -22.07 6.25 -24.18
N ASN A 49 -21.84 5.60 -25.33
CA ASN A 49 -20.88 4.49 -25.41
C ASN A 49 -19.44 4.95 -25.15
N ALA A 50 -19.03 6.11 -25.67
CA ALA A 50 -17.73 6.69 -25.39
C ALA A 50 -17.57 7.01 -23.89
N HIS A 51 -18.61 7.55 -23.27
CA HIS A 51 -18.65 7.83 -21.84
C HIS A 51 -18.55 6.55 -20.99
N GLN A 52 -19.30 5.51 -21.33
CA GLN A 52 -19.24 4.21 -20.66
C GLN A 52 -17.84 3.58 -20.78
N ALA A 53 -17.21 3.65 -21.95
CA ALA A 53 -15.84 3.16 -22.14
C ALA A 53 -14.84 3.91 -21.25
N ALA A 54 -14.93 5.24 -21.17
CA ALA A 54 -14.08 6.05 -20.30
C ALA A 54 -14.29 5.69 -18.82
N CYS A 55 -15.54 5.53 -18.39
CA CYS A 55 -15.88 5.12 -17.02
C CYS A 55 -15.33 3.73 -16.68
N LYS A 56 -15.43 2.77 -17.60
CA LYS A 56 -14.87 1.43 -17.41
C LYS A 56 -13.35 1.46 -17.27
N THR A 57 -12.67 2.24 -18.09
CA THR A 57 -11.21 2.43 -18.01
C THR A 57 -10.81 3.06 -16.67
N ALA A 58 -11.54 4.09 -16.22
CA ALA A 58 -11.28 4.73 -14.93
C ALA A 58 -11.43 3.75 -13.74
N LEU A 59 -12.44 2.89 -13.77
CA LEU A 59 -12.61 1.83 -12.77
C LEU A 59 -11.46 0.80 -12.82
N GLY A 60 -11.00 0.42 -14.02
CA GLY A 60 -9.83 -0.45 -14.18
C GLY A 60 -8.54 0.15 -13.62
N HIS A 61 -8.34 1.47 -13.81
CA HIS A 61 -7.22 2.18 -13.19
C HIS A 61 -7.33 2.18 -11.66
N LEU A 62 -8.52 2.44 -11.10
CA LEU A 62 -8.74 2.39 -9.66
C LEU A 62 -8.41 1.01 -9.06
N ASP A 63 -8.88 -0.06 -9.69
CA ASP A 63 -8.57 -1.43 -9.26
C ASP A 63 -7.06 -1.70 -9.27
N SER A 64 -6.36 -1.24 -10.32
CA SER A 64 -4.90 -1.39 -10.43
C SER A 64 -4.15 -0.62 -9.33
N LEU A 65 -4.58 0.60 -8.98
CA LEU A 65 -4.01 1.38 -7.88
C LEU A 65 -4.27 0.70 -6.52
N ILE A 66 -5.45 0.13 -6.30
CA ILE A 66 -5.76 -0.61 -5.06
C ILE A 66 -4.85 -1.83 -4.92
N LYS A 67 -4.65 -2.58 -6.01
CA LYS A 67 -3.73 -3.73 -6.04
C LYS A 67 -2.29 -3.32 -5.74
N LEU A 68 -1.84 -2.21 -6.32
CA LEU A 68 -0.50 -1.66 -6.06
C LEU A 68 -0.33 -1.24 -4.60
N LEU A 69 -1.34 -0.57 -4.02
CA LEU A 69 -1.32 -0.18 -2.61
C LEU A 69 -1.24 -1.41 -1.70
N ARG A 70 -2.04 -2.44 -1.98
CA ARG A 70 -2.03 -3.70 -1.24
C ARG A 70 -0.66 -4.37 -1.29
N TRP A 71 -0.06 -4.47 -2.48
CA TRP A 71 1.29 -5.01 -2.64
C TRP A 71 2.33 -4.24 -1.81
N ALA A 72 2.25 -2.90 -1.81
CA ALA A 72 3.17 -2.09 -1.03
C ALA A 72 3.00 -2.31 0.48
N SER A 73 1.76 -2.43 0.96
CA SER A 73 1.44 -2.75 2.37
C SER A 73 1.95 -4.13 2.79
N GLU A 74 1.75 -5.16 1.96
CA GLU A 74 2.22 -6.53 2.24
C GLU A 74 3.74 -6.59 2.37
N GLY A 75 4.48 -5.80 1.56
CA GLY A 75 5.93 -5.70 1.69
C GLY A 75 6.39 -4.98 2.96
N ALA A 76 5.61 -4.03 3.48
CA ALA A 76 5.91 -3.33 4.72
C ALA A 76 5.71 -4.21 5.96
N GLU A 77 4.67 -5.06 5.98
CA GLU A 77 4.44 -6.01 7.07
C GLU A 77 5.56 -7.06 7.14
N ARG A 78 5.99 -7.62 6.00
CA ARG A 78 7.12 -8.57 5.95
C ARG A 78 8.42 -7.96 6.46
N ALA A 79 8.71 -6.71 6.10
CA ALA A 79 9.89 -6.01 6.60
C ALA A 79 9.85 -5.77 8.12
N ARG A 80 8.65 -5.59 8.71
CA ARG A 80 8.48 -5.49 10.17
C ARG A 80 8.69 -6.82 10.88
N GLU A 81 8.21 -7.91 10.29
CA GLU A 81 8.45 -9.27 10.80
C GLU A 81 9.95 -9.62 10.75
N GLU A 82 10.64 -9.30 9.66
CA GLU A 82 12.09 -9.50 9.51
C GLU A 82 12.89 -8.64 10.50
N HIS A 83 12.50 -7.37 10.73
CA HIS A 83 13.20 -6.49 11.67
C HIS A 83 12.87 -6.76 13.15
N SER A 84 11.85 -7.58 13.44
CA SER A 84 11.65 -8.15 14.78
C SER A 84 12.70 -9.22 15.13
N VAL A 85 13.47 -9.63 14.13
CA VAL A 85 14.64 -10.50 14.23
C VAL A 85 15.89 -9.63 14.05
N ASP A 86 16.53 -9.27 15.17
CA ASP A 86 17.87 -8.65 15.31
C ASP A 86 17.92 -7.12 15.56
N CYS A 87 18.37 -6.67 16.75
CA CYS A 87 19.78 -6.33 17.02
C CYS A 87 20.46 -7.03 18.22
N ASN A 88 20.00 -8.20 18.68
CA ASN A 88 20.63 -8.91 19.80
C ASN A 88 20.59 -10.45 19.67
N GLY A 89 20.18 -10.99 18.51
CA GLY A 89 19.95 -12.44 18.32
C GLY A 89 18.90 -13.08 19.24
N ALA A 90 18.32 -12.33 20.19
CA ALA A 90 17.29 -12.79 21.10
C ALA A 90 15.93 -12.34 20.60
N THR A 91 15.07 -13.29 20.27
CA THR A 91 13.67 -13.04 19.97
C THR A 91 12.94 -12.55 21.23
N ILE A 92 11.78 -11.91 21.06
CA ILE A 92 10.91 -11.53 22.18
C ILE A 92 10.62 -12.75 23.09
N GLY A 93 10.52 -13.96 22.49
CA GLY A 93 10.37 -15.21 23.22
C GLY A 93 11.55 -15.55 24.13
N ASP A 94 12.77 -15.27 23.70
CA ASP A 94 13.99 -15.49 24.49
C ASP A 94 14.07 -14.53 25.68
N LEU A 95 13.66 -13.28 25.48
CA LEU A 95 13.60 -12.26 26.53
C LEU A 95 12.54 -12.60 27.60
N ILE A 96 11.36 -13.06 27.17
CA ILE A 96 10.29 -13.50 28.09
C ILE A 96 10.74 -14.74 28.89
N SER A 97 11.43 -15.67 28.24
CA SER A 97 11.94 -16.89 28.89
C SER A 97 13.02 -16.57 29.93
N GLN A 98 13.97 -15.68 29.61
CA GLN A 98 14.97 -15.21 30.58
C GLN A 98 14.35 -14.47 31.77
N ALA A 99 13.35 -13.60 31.53
CA ALA A 99 12.66 -12.89 32.60
C ALA A 99 11.94 -13.84 33.57
N ARG A 100 11.29 -14.89 33.03
CA ARG A 100 10.65 -15.92 33.85
C ARG A 100 11.65 -16.70 34.70
N GLN A 101 12.77 -17.13 34.10
CA GLN A 101 13.82 -17.86 34.83
C GLN A 101 14.40 -17.04 35.99
N LYS A 102 14.63 -15.73 35.79
CA LYS A 102 15.11 -14.84 36.86
C LYS A 102 14.10 -14.67 38.00
N LEU A 103 12.80 -14.65 37.69
CA LEU A 103 11.75 -14.57 38.73
C LEU A 103 11.68 -15.84 39.58
N THR A 104 11.93 -17.02 39.00
CA THR A 104 11.93 -18.30 39.74
C THR A 104 13.25 -18.63 40.42
N ALA A 105 14.33 -17.90 40.12
CA ALA A 105 15.64 -18.08 40.73
C ALA A 105 15.83 -17.23 42.01
N THR A 106 14.76 -16.56 42.49
CA THR A 106 14.71 -15.82 43.75
C THR A 106 13.85 -16.59 44.75
#